data_AF-A0A087U7F1-F1
#
_entry.id   AF-A0A087U7F1-F1
#
_cell.length_a   1.000
_cell.length_b   1.000
_cell.length_c   1.000
_cell.angle_alpha   90.00
_cell.angle_beta   90.00
_cell.angle_gamma   90.00
#
_symmetry.space_group_name_H-M   'P 1'
#
loop_
_entity.id
_entity.type
_entity.pdbx_description
1 polymer ?
#
loop_
_entity_poly.entity_id
_entity_poly.type
_entity_poly.pdbx_seq_one_letter_code
_entity_poly.pdbx_strand_id
1 'polypeptide(L)'
;MIDQDILSYAGTLFDHYIPNEILDLTLNYDRRNRTHEERHNISEYCRWRYVNDLQNTSLHTSNKFEDVLQGTGVLETTLLFLGSYPPKEVAFLGYIYSMPLAFLSVLIISFILSIIMMVQYSSHGIEETMLLKKSNYLIYSNIMFCSWDYCIEDKKSARVRHKSIANEIKNNLAEERRKLEIKEWSNAKKTRVLILRIFVNLFVLLTLLGCYYLIYEVVHYQLKELQLHRIKNIGANTLFVQYLSPLVITGLNLVVPIIFLNIVKLEMYNTQTQINMALFRIVFLRLSSVFVLVSTLHQQLTCQPRDMCNAGISAACRTPLCWETYVGQQIYKLVITDFFVYILIFICYDIPRDLIVRSCKNKVTELVGRQVFDLPNQVLSLVYSQTLCWLGIFYSPVLPAVTVIKFGILFYIKKRLVLHFSIPPPVPYKASRTNAIFMIILLLSFFAVLIIHGYSVSSIDPSPGCSPFRYEDVMINAIPDAMFSQSPKLTEFVNFIFSAFFFFPAYIFLGIAMYYYWTISVT
;
A
#
# COMPACT_ATOMS: atom_id res chain seq x y z
N MET A 1 23.25 32.82 -22.89
CA MET A 1 24.57 32.63 -23.51
C MET A 1 25.53 32.44 -22.36
N ILE A 2 25.67 31.19 -21.91
CA ILE A 2 26.39 30.79 -20.70
C ILE A 2 27.36 29.72 -21.16
N ASP A 3 28.62 29.87 -20.77
CA ASP A 3 29.82 29.31 -21.38
C ASP A 3 29.83 27.79 -21.53
N GLN A 4 30.08 27.33 -22.76
CA GLN A 4 30.43 25.95 -23.10
C GLN A 4 31.81 25.53 -22.56
N ASP A 5 32.63 26.48 -22.09
CA ASP A 5 34.01 26.23 -21.67
C ASP A 5 34.11 25.61 -20.26
N ILE A 6 33.08 25.75 -19.41
CA ILE A 6 33.07 25.13 -18.07
C ILE A 6 32.75 23.62 -18.16
N LEU A 7 31.96 23.20 -19.15
CA LEU A 7 31.67 21.79 -19.42
C LEU A 7 32.87 21.05 -20.03
N SER A 8 33.73 21.76 -20.78
CA SER A 8 34.97 21.20 -21.32
C SER A 8 36.00 20.91 -20.22
N TYR A 9 36.10 21.79 -19.21
CA TYR A 9 37.10 21.63 -18.14
C TYR A 9 36.75 20.52 -17.14
N ALA A 10 35.45 20.26 -16.92
CA ALA A 10 34.99 19.13 -16.11
C ALA A 10 35.22 17.79 -16.82
N GLY A 11 35.07 17.73 -18.15
CA GLY A 11 35.36 16.53 -18.95
C GLY A 11 36.85 16.13 -18.87
N THR A 12 37.76 17.10 -18.96
CA THR A 12 39.20 16.83 -18.97
C THR A 12 39.79 16.41 -17.62
N LEU A 13 39.10 16.71 -16.50
CA LEU A 13 39.58 16.28 -15.17
C LEU A 13 39.22 14.81 -14.85
N PHE A 14 38.14 14.29 -15.46
CA PHE A 14 37.73 12.89 -15.32
C PHE A 14 38.50 11.93 -16.23
N ASP A 15 38.99 12.41 -17.38
CA ASP A 15 39.76 11.59 -18.33
C ASP A 15 41.19 11.24 -17.86
N HIS A 16 41.72 11.90 -16.83
CA HIS A 16 43.10 11.68 -16.38
C HIS A 16 43.26 10.59 -15.29
N TYR A 17 42.17 10.06 -14.73
CA TYR A 17 42.23 9.10 -13.63
C TYR A 17 41.55 7.74 -13.89
N ILE A 18 40.99 7.54 -15.09
CA ILE A 18 40.33 6.29 -15.47
C ILE A 18 41.04 5.76 -16.73
N PRO A 19 41.78 4.65 -16.67
CA PRO A 19 42.35 4.06 -17.88
C PRO A 19 41.23 3.69 -18.86
N ASN A 20 41.43 4.03 -20.13
CA ASN A 20 40.48 3.89 -21.24
C ASN A 20 39.90 2.46 -21.44
N GLU A 21 40.48 1.43 -20.81
CA GLU A 21 39.93 0.07 -20.80
C GLU A 21 38.64 -0.09 -19.97
N ILE A 22 38.33 0.84 -19.05
CA ILE A 22 37.10 0.74 -18.22
C ILE A 22 35.88 1.31 -18.96
N LEU A 23 36.07 2.17 -19.97
CA LEU A 23 34.95 2.78 -20.69
C LEU A 23 34.25 1.78 -21.62
N ASP A 24 34.99 0.86 -22.24
CA ASP A 24 34.42 -0.21 -23.08
C ASP A 24 33.69 -1.30 -22.29
N LEU A 25 33.93 -1.40 -20.98
CA LEU A 25 33.18 -2.30 -20.10
C LEU A 25 31.76 -1.76 -19.80
N THR A 26 31.45 -0.49 -20.05
CA THR A 26 30.17 0.09 -19.57
C THR A 26 28.92 -0.32 -20.35
N LEU A 27 29.03 -1.09 -21.45
CA LEU A 27 27.91 -1.32 -22.37
C LEU A 27 27.30 -2.74 -22.36
N ASN A 28 27.90 -3.74 -21.71
CA ASN A 28 27.31 -5.09 -21.66
C ASN A 28 27.83 -5.88 -20.44
N TYR A 29 27.38 -5.50 -19.25
CA TYR A 29 28.05 -5.93 -18.02
C TYR A 29 27.19 -6.89 -17.19
N ASP A 30 27.29 -8.20 -17.46
CA ASP A 30 26.59 -9.24 -16.69
C ASP A 30 27.38 -9.57 -15.41
N ARG A 31 26.79 -9.24 -14.25
CA ARG A 31 27.39 -9.45 -12.92
C ARG A 31 27.57 -10.94 -12.59
N ARG A 32 26.84 -11.83 -13.26
CA ARG A 32 26.78 -13.29 -12.98
C ARG A 32 28.07 -14.05 -13.29
N ASN A 33 28.99 -13.46 -14.05
CA ASN A 33 30.27 -14.09 -14.43
C ASN A 33 31.47 -13.65 -13.58
N ARG A 34 31.28 -12.77 -12.58
CA ARG A 34 32.39 -12.28 -11.74
C ARG A 34 32.78 -13.28 -10.66
N THR A 35 34.07 -13.30 -10.32
CA THR A 35 34.56 -14.06 -9.16
C THR A 35 34.11 -13.41 -7.84
N HIS A 36 34.04 -14.17 -6.74
CA HIS A 36 33.68 -13.63 -5.42
C HIS A 36 34.60 -12.46 -4.99
N GLU A 37 35.88 -12.51 -5.35
CA GLU A 37 36.87 -11.49 -5.01
C GLU A 37 36.62 -10.17 -5.76
N GLU A 38 36.31 -10.24 -7.06
CA GLU A 38 35.92 -9.07 -7.86
C GLU A 38 34.64 -8.42 -7.32
N ARG A 39 33.65 -9.23 -6.92
CA ARG A 39 32.41 -8.72 -6.31
C ARG A 39 32.69 -7.98 -5.00
N HIS A 40 33.60 -8.51 -4.18
CA HIS A 40 33.99 -7.88 -2.92
C HIS A 40 34.65 -6.51 -3.16
N ASN A 41 35.62 -6.42 -4.07
CA ASN A 41 36.34 -5.17 -4.34
C ASN A 41 35.41 -4.06 -4.86
N ILE A 42 34.47 -4.42 -5.75
CA ILE A 42 33.51 -3.46 -6.30
C ILE A 42 32.49 -3.02 -5.25
N SER A 43 32.04 -3.95 -4.42
CA SER A 43 31.15 -3.67 -3.30
C SER A 43 31.75 -2.65 -2.33
N GLU A 44 33.03 -2.79 -1.99
CA GLU A 44 33.73 -1.84 -1.11
C GLU A 44 33.91 -0.46 -1.76
N TYR A 45 34.25 -0.39 -3.06
CA TYR A 45 34.28 0.89 -3.80
C TYR A 45 32.91 1.58 -3.81
N CYS A 46 31.84 0.84 -4.14
CA CYS A 46 30.49 1.39 -4.18
C CYS A 46 29.99 1.81 -2.80
N ARG A 47 30.42 1.12 -1.74
CA ARG A 47 30.12 1.52 -0.36
C ARG A 47 30.80 2.82 0.01
N TRP A 48 32.09 2.98 -0.33
CA TRP A 48 32.80 4.24 -0.10
C TRP A 48 32.09 5.41 -0.80
N ARG A 49 31.70 5.23 -2.07
CA ARG A 49 30.95 6.23 -2.82
C ARG A 49 29.61 6.58 -2.16
N TYR A 50 28.86 5.58 -1.71
CA TYR A 50 27.59 5.79 -1.02
C TYR A 50 27.74 6.57 0.29
N VAL A 51 28.74 6.24 1.11
CA VAL A 51 28.98 6.92 2.40
C VAL A 51 29.39 8.38 2.17
N ASN A 52 30.20 8.67 1.15
CA ASN A 52 30.55 10.04 0.79
C ASN A 52 29.34 10.85 0.33
N ASP A 53 28.46 10.26 -0.50
CA ASP A 53 27.21 10.91 -0.93
C ASP A 53 26.31 11.23 0.28
N LEU A 54 26.23 10.33 1.26
CA LEU A 54 25.50 10.55 2.50
C LEU A 54 26.09 11.67 3.35
N GLN A 55 27.41 11.69 3.52
CA GLN A 55 28.09 12.72 4.32
C GLN A 55 27.90 14.10 3.69
N ASN A 56 28.08 14.22 2.38
CA ASN A 56 27.82 15.45 1.64
C ASN A 56 26.37 15.91 1.79
N THR A 57 25.41 14.98 1.76
CA THR A 57 23.99 15.31 1.98
C THR A 57 23.72 15.79 3.41
N SER A 58 24.28 15.11 4.42
CA SER A 58 24.09 15.42 5.84
C SER A 58 24.69 16.76 6.29
N LEU A 59 25.78 17.20 5.62
CA LEU A 59 26.37 18.52 5.84
C LEU A 59 25.47 19.66 5.31
N HIS A 60 24.54 19.33 4.43
CA HIS A 60 23.65 20.27 3.77
C HIS A 60 22.23 20.32 4.37
N THR A 61 21.75 19.27 5.04
CA THR A 61 20.47 19.27 5.80
C THR A 61 20.66 19.62 7.27
N SER A 62 20.46 20.90 7.63
CA SER A 62 20.64 21.37 9.02
C SER A 62 19.45 21.09 9.96
N ASN A 63 18.31 20.60 9.46
CA ASN A 63 17.07 20.47 10.25
C ASN A 63 16.73 19.00 10.57
N LYS A 64 17.02 18.56 11.80
CA LYS A 64 16.70 17.21 12.30
C LYS A 64 15.23 16.81 12.15
N PHE A 65 14.30 17.76 12.15
CA PHE A 65 12.86 17.51 11.95
C PHE A 65 12.52 17.12 10.52
N GLU A 66 13.19 17.74 9.53
CA GLU A 66 12.99 17.42 8.10
C GLU A 66 13.53 16.03 7.78
N ASP A 67 14.69 15.66 8.35
CA ASP A 67 15.27 14.32 8.23
C ASP A 67 14.34 13.23 8.79
N VAL A 68 13.67 13.49 9.93
CA VAL A 68 12.68 12.56 10.50
C VAL A 68 11.48 12.42 9.59
N LEU A 69 10.96 13.52 9.06
CA LEU A 69 9.80 13.49 8.18
C LEU A 69 10.13 12.68 6.91
N GLN A 70 11.30 12.93 6.33
CA GLN A 70 11.72 12.39 5.03
C GLN A 70 12.29 10.98 5.11
N GLY A 71 12.82 10.58 6.27
CA GLY A 71 13.62 9.36 6.38
C GLY A 71 14.96 9.44 5.65
N THR A 72 15.50 10.65 5.48
CA THR A 72 16.79 10.90 4.81
C THR A 72 17.82 11.41 5.81
N GLY A 73 19.08 11.57 5.36
CA GLY A 73 20.15 12.09 6.20
C GLY A 73 20.51 11.11 7.32
N VAL A 74 20.44 11.56 8.58
CA VAL A 74 20.80 10.72 9.73
C VAL A 74 19.92 9.47 9.81
N LEU A 75 18.63 9.58 9.48
CA LEU A 75 17.70 8.43 9.53
C LEU A 75 18.05 7.34 8.52
N GLU A 76 18.67 7.69 7.38
CA GLU A 76 19.06 6.73 6.35
C GLU A 76 20.09 5.71 6.87
N THR A 77 20.92 6.14 7.81
CA THR A 77 21.95 5.31 8.46
C THR A 77 21.45 4.54 9.70
N THR A 78 20.17 4.65 10.03
CA THR A 78 19.58 3.93 11.18
C THR A 78 19.01 2.58 10.77
N LEU A 79 18.68 1.76 11.78
CA LEU A 79 17.97 0.48 11.63
C LEU A 79 16.60 0.60 10.94
N LEU A 80 16.11 1.83 10.70
CA LEU A 80 14.87 2.06 9.98
C LEU A 80 14.94 1.55 8.53
N PHE A 81 16.10 1.55 7.89
CA PHE A 81 16.25 1.15 6.49
C PHE A 81 17.21 -0.02 6.30
N LEU A 82 16.95 -0.83 5.25
CA LEU A 82 17.72 -2.03 4.94
C LEU A 82 19.22 -1.74 4.73
N GLY A 83 19.57 -0.61 4.12
CA GLY A 83 20.97 -0.26 3.82
C GLY A 83 21.89 -0.07 5.04
N SER A 84 21.32 0.04 6.25
CA SER A 84 22.09 0.14 7.49
C SER A 84 22.60 -1.22 7.99
N TYR A 85 22.03 -2.33 7.51
CA TYR A 85 22.38 -3.66 8.01
C TYR A 85 23.70 -4.14 7.41
N PRO A 86 24.64 -4.67 8.23
CA PRO A 86 25.93 -5.12 7.72
C PRO A 86 25.80 -6.43 6.93
N PRO A 87 26.64 -6.67 5.92
CA PRO A 87 26.60 -7.90 5.11
C PRO A 87 27.43 -9.05 5.69
N LYS A 88 28.05 -8.84 6.85
CA LYS A 88 28.99 -9.78 7.48
C LYS A 88 28.29 -10.59 8.57
N GLU A 89 28.95 -11.65 8.99
CA GLU A 89 28.61 -12.35 10.21
C GLU A 89 28.75 -11.41 11.42
N VAL A 90 27.74 -11.43 12.29
CA VAL A 90 27.71 -10.61 13.50
C VAL A 90 27.60 -11.55 14.69
N ALA A 91 28.40 -11.27 15.72
CA ALA A 91 28.32 -11.98 16.99
C ALA A 91 27.26 -11.32 17.88
N PHE A 92 26.25 -12.08 18.29
CA PHE A 92 25.27 -11.66 19.30
C PHE A 92 25.19 -12.72 20.39
N LEU A 93 25.36 -12.32 21.65
CA LEU A 93 25.37 -13.23 22.80
C LEU A 93 26.32 -14.43 22.64
N GLY A 94 27.46 -14.25 21.96
CA GLY A 94 28.46 -15.30 21.73
C GLY A 94 28.18 -16.23 20.54
N TYR A 95 27.03 -16.09 19.86
CA TYR A 95 26.72 -16.83 18.64
C TYR A 95 26.99 -15.98 17.40
N ILE A 96 27.76 -16.53 16.48
CA ILE A 96 28.04 -15.92 15.18
C ILE A 96 26.93 -16.33 14.21
N TYR A 97 26.25 -15.36 13.61
CA TYR A 97 25.24 -15.62 12.59
C TYR A 97 25.37 -14.66 11.42
N SER A 98 24.96 -15.11 10.24
CA SER A 98 24.92 -14.29 9.04
C SER A 98 23.70 -13.37 9.04
N MET A 99 23.93 -12.06 9.00
CA MET A 99 22.87 -11.05 8.96
C MET A 99 21.90 -11.22 7.77
N PRO A 100 22.37 -11.49 6.53
CA PRO A 100 21.48 -11.70 5.38
C PRO A 100 20.50 -12.87 5.58
N LEU A 101 20.98 -13.99 6.13
CA LEU A 101 20.17 -15.16 6.42
C LEU A 101 19.13 -14.87 7.50
N ALA A 102 19.55 -14.25 8.61
CA ALA A 102 18.66 -13.89 9.71
C ALA A 102 17.55 -12.95 9.21
N PHE A 103 17.90 -11.98 8.37
CA PHE A 103 16.95 -11.04 7.79
C PHE A 103 15.86 -11.74 6.97
N LEU A 104 16.24 -12.58 6.00
CA LEU A 104 15.27 -13.33 5.20
C LEU A 104 14.46 -14.32 6.06
N SER A 105 15.09 -14.98 7.02
CA SER A 105 14.41 -15.93 7.92
C SER A 105 13.33 -15.25 8.76
N VAL A 106 13.64 -14.10 9.36
CA VAL A 106 12.67 -13.31 10.12
C VAL A 106 11.52 -12.86 9.22
N LEU A 107 11.81 -12.40 8.01
CA LEU A 107 10.80 -12.01 7.04
C LEU A 107 9.85 -13.18 6.72
N ILE A 108 10.40 -14.34 6.37
CA ILE A 108 9.62 -15.55 6.05
C ILE A 108 8.74 -15.96 7.23
N ILE A 109 9.32 -16.07 8.42
CA ILE A 109 8.58 -16.47 9.63
C ILE A 109 7.47 -15.46 9.93
N SER A 110 7.75 -14.15 9.80
CA SER A 110 6.74 -13.11 10.03
C SER A 110 5.57 -13.19 9.05
N PHE A 111 5.83 -13.50 7.78
CA PHE A 111 4.78 -13.68 6.78
C PHE A 111 4.00 -14.99 6.97
N ILE A 112 4.66 -16.08 7.37
CA ILE A 112 4.00 -17.35 7.73
C ILE A 112 3.08 -17.16 8.95
N LEU A 113 3.55 -16.46 9.99
CA LEU A 113 2.70 -16.14 11.15
C LEU A 113 1.53 -15.25 10.74
N SER A 114 1.77 -14.25 9.90
CA SER A 114 0.72 -13.36 9.40
C SER A 114 -0.35 -14.12 8.63
N ILE A 115 0.03 -15.03 7.72
CA ILE A 115 -0.94 -15.81 6.94
C ILE A 115 -1.74 -16.77 7.81
N ILE A 116 -1.10 -17.46 8.77
CA ILE A 116 -1.81 -18.36 9.70
C ILE A 116 -2.86 -17.57 10.47
N MET A 117 -2.49 -16.42 11.04
CA MET A 117 -3.41 -15.55 11.77
C MET A 117 -4.56 -15.07 10.88
N MET A 118 -4.26 -14.56 9.67
CA MET A 118 -5.31 -14.09 8.76
C MET A 118 -6.27 -15.19 8.32
N VAL A 119 -5.77 -16.39 8.04
CA VAL A 119 -6.60 -17.54 7.65
C VAL A 119 -7.53 -17.95 8.79
N GLN A 120 -7.02 -18.02 10.04
CA GLN A 120 -7.83 -18.32 11.23
C GLN A 120 -8.95 -17.30 11.46
N TYR A 121 -8.66 -16.00 11.32
CA TYR A 121 -9.71 -14.98 11.43
C TYR A 121 -10.69 -15.02 10.26
N SER A 122 -10.21 -15.32 9.05
CA SER A 122 -11.05 -15.40 7.86
C SER A 122 -12.01 -16.59 7.91
N SER A 123 -11.56 -17.75 8.42
CA SER A 123 -12.41 -18.94 8.53
C SER A 123 -13.61 -18.70 9.43
N HIS A 124 -13.41 -17.98 10.55
CA HIS A 124 -14.51 -17.63 11.45
C HIS A 124 -15.54 -16.70 10.79
N GLY A 125 -15.08 -15.65 10.09
CA GLY A 125 -15.99 -14.72 9.37
C GLY A 125 -16.74 -15.37 8.21
N ILE A 126 -16.11 -16.34 7.54
CA ILE A 126 -16.74 -17.15 6.48
C ILE A 126 -17.82 -18.07 7.06
N GLU A 127 -17.53 -18.74 8.17
CA GLU A 127 -18.45 -19.64 8.85
C GLU A 127 -19.75 -18.91 9.25
N GLU A 128 -19.63 -17.73 9.88
CA GLU A 128 -20.77 -16.87 10.21
C GLU A 128 -21.63 -16.54 8.98
N THR A 129 -20.96 -16.21 7.86
CA THR A 129 -21.65 -15.84 6.61
C THR A 129 -22.38 -17.03 5.99
N MET A 130 -21.81 -18.24 6.07
CA MET A 130 -22.43 -19.47 5.56
C MET A 130 -23.61 -19.92 6.42
N LEU A 131 -23.50 -19.80 7.74
CA LEU A 131 -24.59 -20.10 8.67
C LEU A 131 -25.81 -19.20 8.44
N LEU A 132 -25.59 -17.90 8.20
CA LEU A 132 -26.65 -16.96 7.87
C LEU A 132 -27.41 -17.33 6.57
N LYS A 133 -26.75 -17.97 5.61
CA LYS A 133 -27.38 -18.37 4.33
C LYS A 133 -28.32 -19.57 4.49
N LYS A 134 -28.03 -20.50 5.40
CA LYS A 134 -28.90 -21.66 5.67
C LYS A 134 -30.26 -21.25 6.24
N SER A 135 -30.35 -20.06 6.84
CA SER A 135 -31.57 -19.45 7.38
C SER A 135 -32.51 -18.84 6.31
N ASN A 136 -32.13 -18.79 5.03
CA ASN A 136 -32.85 -17.97 4.04
C ASN A 136 -34.33 -18.36 3.81
N TYR A 137 -34.73 -19.60 4.10
CA TYR A 137 -36.13 -20.03 3.98
C TYR A 137 -37.04 -19.53 5.11
N LEU A 138 -36.47 -19.06 6.24
CA LEU A 138 -37.21 -18.67 7.45
C LEU A 138 -36.80 -17.28 7.96
N ILE A 139 -36.24 -16.40 7.12
CA ILE A 139 -35.68 -15.10 7.54
C ILE A 139 -36.69 -14.29 8.35
N TYR A 140 -37.93 -14.15 7.88
CA TYR A 140 -38.95 -13.36 8.57
C TYR A 140 -39.36 -13.99 9.89
N SER A 141 -39.49 -15.32 9.95
CA SER A 141 -39.80 -16.05 11.18
C SER A 141 -38.67 -15.94 12.21
N ASN A 142 -37.42 -16.12 11.79
CA ASN A 142 -36.25 -15.95 12.65
C ASN A 142 -36.13 -14.51 13.15
N ILE A 143 -36.41 -13.52 12.31
CA ILE A 143 -36.38 -12.13 12.75
C ILE A 143 -37.48 -11.88 13.78
N MET A 144 -38.72 -12.31 13.50
CA MET A 144 -39.86 -12.06 14.37
C MET A 144 -39.74 -12.77 15.74
N PHE A 145 -39.29 -14.03 15.75
CA PHE A 145 -39.29 -14.85 16.96
C PHE A 145 -37.94 -14.89 17.69
N CYS A 146 -36.81 -14.73 16.99
CA CYS A 146 -35.47 -14.93 17.56
C CYS A 146 -34.64 -13.63 17.68
N SER A 147 -35.11 -12.48 17.18
CA SER A 147 -34.29 -11.25 17.23
C SER A 147 -34.35 -10.52 18.56
N TRP A 148 -35.36 -10.77 19.40
CA TRP A 148 -35.46 -10.11 20.69
C TRP A 148 -34.50 -10.75 21.70
N ASP A 149 -33.69 -9.91 22.33
CA ASP A 149 -32.80 -10.31 23.41
C ASP A 149 -33.48 -10.00 24.75
N TYR A 150 -33.86 -11.04 25.48
CA TYR A 150 -34.56 -10.93 26.76
C TYR A 150 -33.62 -10.53 27.92
N CYS A 151 -32.30 -10.48 27.70
CA CYS A 151 -31.34 -10.03 28.69
C CYS A 151 -31.19 -8.49 28.72
N ILE A 152 -31.92 -7.74 27.89
CA ILE A 152 -31.86 -6.27 27.87
C ILE A 152 -32.71 -5.69 29.02
N GLU A 153 -32.03 -5.19 30.05
CA GLU A 153 -32.67 -4.50 31.18
C GLU A 153 -32.86 -2.98 30.96
N ASP A 154 -31.97 -2.35 30.21
CA ASP A 154 -32.00 -0.90 29.97
C ASP A 154 -33.06 -0.49 28.94
N LYS A 155 -33.94 0.44 29.33
CA LYS A 155 -35.00 0.97 28.47
C LYS A 155 -34.46 1.66 27.21
N LYS A 156 -33.28 2.31 27.27
CA LYS A 156 -32.70 2.95 26.07
C LYS A 156 -32.23 1.88 25.08
N SER A 157 -31.51 0.89 25.57
CA SER A 157 -31.04 -0.26 24.80
C SER A 157 -32.19 -1.06 24.18
N ALA A 158 -33.29 -1.25 24.91
CA ALA A 158 -34.50 -1.90 24.41
C ALA A 158 -35.13 -1.11 23.23
N ARG A 159 -35.21 0.22 23.32
CA ARG A 159 -35.70 1.06 22.22
C ARG A 159 -34.79 1.00 20.99
N VAL A 160 -33.48 0.99 21.20
CA VAL A 160 -32.50 0.85 20.11
C VAL A 160 -32.64 -0.51 19.44
N ARG A 161 -32.76 -1.60 20.22
CA ARG A 161 -32.96 -2.95 19.69
C ARG A 161 -34.27 -3.07 18.91
N HIS A 162 -35.36 -2.56 19.46
CA HIS A 162 -36.67 -2.53 18.79
C HIS A 162 -36.60 -1.79 17.44
N LYS A 163 -35.99 -0.60 17.43
CA LYS A 163 -35.80 0.18 16.19
C LYS A 163 -34.89 -0.55 15.19
N SER A 164 -33.87 -1.26 15.66
CA SER A 164 -32.98 -2.05 14.82
C SER A 164 -33.75 -3.18 14.11
N ILE A 165 -34.56 -3.94 14.85
CA ILE A 165 -35.39 -5.04 14.29
C ILE A 165 -36.38 -4.49 13.27
N ALA A 166 -37.09 -3.39 13.60
CA ALA A 166 -38.03 -2.76 12.68
C ALA A 166 -37.36 -2.28 11.39
N ASN A 167 -36.16 -1.68 11.50
CA ASN A 167 -35.38 -1.27 10.34
C ASN A 167 -34.89 -2.46 9.51
N GLU A 168 -34.53 -3.57 10.15
CA GLU A 168 -34.10 -4.78 9.44
C GLU A 168 -35.23 -5.37 8.59
N ILE A 169 -36.44 -5.50 9.15
CA ILE A 169 -37.64 -5.95 8.43
C ILE A 169 -37.93 -4.99 7.27
N LYS A 170 -37.91 -3.68 7.53
CA LYS A 170 -38.14 -2.65 6.51
C LYS A 170 -37.15 -2.74 5.36
N ASN A 171 -35.87 -2.99 5.65
CA ASN A 171 -34.84 -3.13 4.63
C ASN A 171 -35.03 -4.40 3.79
N ASN A 172 -35.33 -5.54 4.42
CA ASN A 172 -35.58 -6.79 3.69
C ASN A 172 -36.83 -6.67 2.79
N LEU A 173 -37.92 -6.06 3.28
CA LEU A 173 -39.11 -5.80 2.48
C LEU A 173 -38.86 -4.82 1.32
N ALA A 174 -38.06 -3.78 1.55
CA ALA A 174 -37.68 -2.83 0.51
C ALA A 174 -36.83 -3.51 -0.59
N GLU A 175 -35.96 -4.44 -0.21
CA GLU A 175 -35.17 -5.25 -1.13
C GLU A 175 -36.04 -6.17 -2.00
N GLU A 176 -37.00 -6.89 -1.40
CA GLU A 176 -37.94 -7.74 -2.13
C GLU A 176 -38.86 -6.92 -3.05
N ARG A 177 -39.40 -5.79 -2.57
CA ARG A 177 -40.19 -4.87 -3.41
C ARG A 177 -39.41 -4.41 -4.64
N ARG A 178 -38.14 -4.04 -4.45
CA ARG A 178 -37.29 -3.58 -5.54
C ARG A 178 -37.01 -4.70 -6.56
N LYS A 179 -36.84 -5.95 -6.10
CA LYS A 179 -36.69 -7.11 -7.01
C LYS A 179 -37.93 -7.31 -7.89
N LEU A 180 -39.13 -7.12 -7.33
CA LEU A 180 -40.38 -7.17 -8.08
C LEU A 180 -40.45 -6.03 -9.10
N GLU A 181 -40.15 -4.79 -8.69
CA GLU A 181 -40.13 -3.63 -9.60
C GLU A 181 -39.17 -3.84 -10.78
N ILE A 182 -37.99 -4.44 -10.56
CA ILE A 182 -37.01 -4.71 -11.64
C ILE A 182 -37.55 -5.73 -12.64
N LYS A 183 -38.31 -6.74 -12.18
CA LYS A 183 -38.95 -7.73 -13.07
C LYS A 183 -39.99 -7.06 -13.96
N GLU A 184 -40.71 -6.08 -13.43
CA GLU A 184 -41.74 -5.30 -14.13
C GLU A 184 -41.19 -4.21 -15.07
N TRP A 185 -39.87 -3.99 -15.13
CA TRP A 185 -39.31 -2.98 -16.02
C TRP A 185 -39.56 -3.29 -17.51
N SER A 186 -40.13 -2.30 -18.21
CA SER A 186 -40.21 -2.28 -19.67
C SER A 186 -38.82 -2.41 -20.31
N ASN A 187 -38.75 -3.05 -21.48
CA ASN A 187 -37.52 -3.25 -22.23
C ASN A 187 -36.81 -1.92 -22.55
N ALA A 188 -37.55 -0.85 -22.85
CA ALA A 188 -36.96 0.47 -23.09
C ALA A 188 -36.26 1.05 -21.85
N LYS A 189 -36.84 0.86 -20.66
CA LYS A 189 -36.23 1.25 -19.39
C LYS A 189 -35.00 0.41 -19.08
N LYS A 190 -35.06 -0.91 -19.32
CA LYS A 190 -33.91 -1.82 -19.16
C LYS A 190 -32.74 -1.39 -20.06
N THR A 191 -32.98 -1.11 -21.34
CA THR A 191 -31.96 -0.64 -22.28
C THR A 191 -31.36 0.70 -21.85
N ARG A 192 -32.19 1.68 -21.43
CA ARG A 192 -31.70 2.98 -20.94
C ARG A 192 -30.78 2.82 -19.72
N VAL A 193 -31.15 1.96 -18.77
CA VAL A 193 -30.33 1.69 -17.57
C VAL A 193 -29.04 0.96 -17.93
N LEU A 194 -29.08 0.03 -18.90
CA LEU A 194 -27.88 -0.65 -19.39
C LEU A 194 -26.90 0.34 -20.02
N ILE A 195 -27.36 1.20 -20.92
CA ILE A 195 -26.53 2.24 -21.54
C ILE A 195 -25.92 3.17 -20.49
N LEU A 196 -26.72 3.60 -19.51
CA LEU A 196 -26.24 4.42 -18.39
C LEU A 196 -25.12 3.70 -17.61
N ARG A 197 -25.29 2.41 -17.30
CA ARG A 197 -24.27 1.61 -16.61
C ARG A 197 -23.00 1.45 -17.43
N ILE A 198 -23.12 1.23 -18.75
CA ILE A 198 -21.95 1.16 -19.64
C ILE A 198 -21.18 2.48 -19.60
N PHE A 199 -21.89 3.61 -19.74
CA PHE A 199 -21.28 4.94 -19.68
C PHE A 199 -20.61 5.21 -18.33
N VAL A 200 -21.28 4.89 -17.22
CA VAL A 200 -20.71 5.07 -15.88
C VAL A 200 -19.48 4.20 -15.66
N ASN A 201 -19.51 2.92 -16.05
CA ASN A 201 -18.36 2.03 -15.89
C ASN A 201 -17.19 2.45 -16.80
N LEU A 202 -17.47 2.97 -18.00
CA LEU A 202 -16.45 3.57 -18.85
C LEU A 202 -15.81 4.80 -18.19
N PHE A 203 -16.62 5.68 -17.59
CA PHE A 203 -16.10 6.84 -16.85
C PHE A 203 -15.22 6.43 -15.66
N VAL A 204 -15.63 5.40 -14.91
CA VAL A 204 -14.83 4.85 -13.81
C VAL A 204 -13.50 4.32 -14.32
N LEU A 205 -13.50 3.57 -15.43
CA LEU A 205 -12.27 3.06 -16.06
C LEU A 205 -11.34 4.20 -16.48
N LEU A 206 -11.87 5.24 -17.15
CA LEU A 206 -11.09 6.41 -17.56
C LEU A 206 -10.52 7.16 -16.35
N THR A 207 -11.28 7.29 -15.27
CA THR A 207 -10.79 7.91 -14.03
C THR A 207 -9.62 7.11 -13.44
N LEU A 208 -9.71 5.78 -13.42
CA LEU A 208 -8.64 4.90 -12.92
C LEU A 208 -7.37 5.00 -13.78
N LEU A 209 -7.51 5.01 -15.12
CA LEU A 209 -6.40 5.21 -16.05
C LEU A 209 -5.77 6.61 -15.91
N GLY A 210 -6.60 7.64 -15.68
CA GLY A 210 -6.13 8.99 -15.41
C GLY A 210 -5.32 9.09 -14.12
N CYS A 211 -5.79 8.44 -13.04
CA CYS A 211 -5.04 8.32 -11.79
C CYS A 211 -3.69 7.61 -12.00
N TYR A 212 -3.69 6.51 -12.77
CA TYR A 212 -2.46 5.78 -13.12
C TYR A 212 -1.45 6.70 -13.82
N TYR A 213 -1.89 7.39 -14.88
CA TYR A 213 -1.04 8.27 -15.67
C TYR A 213 -0.49 9.44 -14.82
N LEU A 214 -1.33 10.04 -13.98
CA LEU A 214 -0.91 11.14 -13.11
C LEU A 214 0.17 10.71 -12.10
N ILE A 215 0.00 9.54 -11.47
CA ILE A 215 1.01 9.02 -10.53
C ILE A 215 2.31 8.73 -11.28
N TYR A 216 2.23 8.13 -12.48
CA TYR A 216 3.41 7.86 -13.32
C TYR A 216 4.21 9.13 -13.64
N GLU A 217 3.54 10.17 -14.14
CA GLU A 217 4.17 11.45 -14.47
C GLU A 217 4.79 12.12 -13.23
N VAL A 218 4.08 12.11 -12.11
CA VAL A 218 4.57 12.71 -10.86
C VAL A 218 5.81 12.00 -10.32
N VAL A 219 5.85 10.67 -10.36
CA VAL A 219 7.02 9.89 -9.93
C VAL A 219 8.22 10.17 -10.84
N HIS A 220 7.99 10.21 -12.16
CA HIS A 220 9.05 10.52 -13.13
C HIS A 220 9.58 11.96 -12.98
N TYR A 221 8.68 12.92 -12.78
CA TYR A 221 9.04 14.31 -12.52
C TYR A 221 9.83 14.47 -11.22
N GLN A 222 9.37 13.83 -10.13
CA GLN A 222 10.06 13.84 -8.84
C GLN A 222 11.49 13.33 -8.98
N LEU A 223 11.70 12.21 -9.67
CA LEU A 223 13.03 11.63 -9.86
C LEU A 223 13.94 12.52 -10.73
N LYS A 224 13.37 13.19 -11.73
CA LYS A 224 14.09 14.15 -12.57
C LYS A 224 14.62 15.34 -11.77
N GLU A 225 13.75 15.96 -10.99
CA GLU A 225 14.08 17.14 -10.22
C GLU A 225 15.01 16.82 -9.05
N LEU A 226 14.91 15.63 -8.44
CA LEU A 226 15.82 15.18 -7.38
C LEU A 226 17.30 15.13 -7.83
N GLN A 227 17.57 14.73 -9.08
CA GLN A 227 18.93 14.69 -9.62
C GLN A 227 19.43 16.09 -10.03
N LEU A 228 18.54 16.95 -10.55
CA LEU A 228 18.89 18.34 -10.93
C LEU A 228 19.14 19.23 -9.72
N HIS A 229 18.31 19.13 -8.68
CA HIS A 229 18.46 19.92 -7.45
C HIS A 229 19.58 19.43 -6.53
N ARG A 230 20.18 18.25 -6.78
CA ARG A 230 21.42 17.80 -6.13
C ARG A 230 22.57 18.80 -6.33
N ILE A 231 22.49 19.68 -7.35
CA ILE A 231 23.56 20.60 -7.74
C ILE A 231 23.25 22.08 -7.37
N LYS A 232 22.00 22.44 -7.04
CA LYS A 232 21.60 23.86 -6.97
C LYS A 232 20.61 24.14 -5.84
N ASN A 233 21.16 24.37 -4.64
CA ASN A 233 20.58 24.99 -3.44
C ASN A 233 19.25 24.47 -2.86
N ILE A 234 19.26 24.40 -1.52
CA ILE A 234 18.25 23.84 -0.62
C ILE A 234 17.22 24.91 -0.26
N GLY A 235 15.94 24.54 -0.30
CA GLY A 235 14.83 25.37 0.15
C GLY A 235 13.53 24.58 0.18
N ALA A 236 12.43 25.18 0.66
CA ALA A 236 11.11 24.55 0.76
C ALA A 236 10.63 23.85 -0.54
N ASN A 237 11.13 24.30 -1.70
CA ASN A 237 10.83 23.71 -2.99
C ASN A 237 11.36 22.26 -3.13
N THR A 238 12.52 21.93 -2.57
CA THR A 238 13.06 20.56 -2.62
C THR A 238 12.25 19.60 -1.73
N LEU A 239 11.82 20.07 -0.56
CA LEU A 239 10.90 19.33 0.32
C LEU A 239 9.57 19.06 -0.39
N PHE A 240 8.99 20.07 -1.04
CA PHE A 240 7.72 19.93 -1.76
C PHE A 240 7.82 18.90 -2.89
N VAL A 241 8.88 18.95 -3.69
CA VAL A 241 9.13 17.98 -4.78
C VAL A 241 9.28 16.56 -4.23
N GLN A 242 9.94 16.39 -3.08
CA GLN A 242 10.12 15.07 -2.45
C GLN A 242 8.82 14.46 -1.90
N TYR A 243 7.85 15.27 -1.49
CA TYR A 243 6.54 14.83 -1.02
C TYR A 243 5.47 14.82 -2.12
N LEU A 244 5.81 15.19 -3.36
CA LEU A 244 4.84 15.33 -4.43
C LEU A 244 4.11 14.01 -4.73
N SER A 245 4.85 12.91 -4.94
CA SER A 245 4.26 11.58 -5.17
C SER A 245 3.33 11.12 -4.03
N PRO A 246 3.77 11.08 -2.75
CA PRO A 246 2.89 10.64 -1.68
C PRO A 246 1.68 11.56 -1.48
N LEU A 247 1.82 12.88 -1.62
CA LEU A 247 0.69 13.81 -1.54
C LEU A 247 -0.34 13.58 -2.65
N VAL A 248 0.10 13.35 -3.88
CA VAL A 248 -0.78 13.05 -5.02
C VAL A 248 -1.50 11.73 -4.80
N ILE A 249 -0.79 10.68 -4.37
CA ILE A 249 -1.38 9.36 -4.09
C ILE A 249 -2.43 9.47 -2.97
N THR A 250 -2.08 10.09 -1.84
CA THR A 250 -3.00 10.28 -0.71
C THR A 250 -4.20 11.15 -1.12
N GLY A 251 -3.99 12.20 -1.90
CA GLY A 251 -5.04 13.07 -2.44
C GLY A 251 -6.02 12.33 -3.36
N LEU A 252 -5.51 11.51 -4.28
CA LEU A 252 -6.35 10.67 -5.15
C LEU A 252 -7.17 9.66 -4.33
N ASN A 253 -6.53 9.02 -3.33
CA ASN A 253 -7.18 8.07 -2.42
C ASN A 253 -8.22 8.72 -1.49
N LEU A 254 -8.29 10.04 -1.44
CA LEU A 254 -9.32 10.83 -0.74
C LEU A 254 -10.43 11.28 -1.69
N VAL A 255 -10.07 11.91 -2.81
CA VAL A 255 -11.02 12.58 -3.70
C VAL A 255 -11.81 11.60 -4.55
N VAL A 256 -11.14 10.61 -5.14
CA VAL A 256 -11.77 9.68 -6.10
C VAL A 256 -12.85 8.80 -5.46
N PRO A 257 -12.70 8.28 -4.23
CA PRO A 257 -13.80 7.59 -3.53
C PRO A 257 -15.07 8.42 -3.39
N ILE A 258 -14.95 9.73 -3.14
CA ILE A 258 -16.11 10.64 -3.06
C ILE A 258 -16.85 10.69 -4.40
N ILE A 259 -16.11 10.72 -5.51
CA ILE A 259 -16.65 10.68 -6.87
C ILE A 259 -17.38 9.35 -7.09
N PHE A 260 -16.76 8.21 -6.77
CA PHE A 260 -17.37 6.88 -6.92
C PHE A 260 -18.65 6.69 -6.10
N LEU A 261 -18.69 7.22 -4.86
CA LEU A 261 -19.88 7.17 -4.01
C LEU A 261 -21.06 7.97 -4.56
N ASN A 262 -20.80 9.03 -5.31
CA ASN A 262 -21.85 9.80 -5.97
C ASN A 262 -22.29 9.18 -7.30
N ILE A 263 -21.33 8.68 -8.08
CA ILE A 263 -21.60 8.03 -9.37
C ILE A 263 -22.43 6.76 -9.22
N VAL A 264 -22.15 5.94 -8.19
CA VAL A 264 -22.88 4.67 -8.00
C VAL A 264 -24.38 4.90 -7.72
N LYS A 265 -24.77 6.09 -7.22
CA LYS A 265 -26.18 6.47 -7.02
C LYS A 265 -26.92 6.59 -8.34
N LEU A 266 -26.23 6.94 -9.43
CA LEU A 266 -26.81 7.07 -10.77
C LEU A 266 -27.17 5.71 -11.37
N GLU A 267 -26.43 4.65 -11.04
CA GLU A 267 -26.60 3.31 -11.63
C GLU A 267 -27.86 2.56 -11.17
N MET A 268 -28.63 3.17 -10.26
CA MET A 268 -29.89 2.69 -9.70
C MET A 268 -29.80 1.25 -9.17
N TYR A 269 -28.64 0.84 -8.64
CA TYR A 269 -28.46 -0.43 -7.94
C TYR A 269 -29.26 -0.49 -6.63
N ASN A 270 -29.52 -1.70 -6.13
CA ASN A 270 -30.03 -1.88 -4.78
C ASN A 270 -29.05 -1.27 -3.77
N THR A 271 -29.53 -0.77 -2.62
CA THR A 271 -28.70 -0.07 -1.62
C THR A 271 -27.49 -0.90 -1.20
N GLN A 272 -27.65 -2.21 -0.99
CA GLN A 272 -26.53 -3.10 -0.63
C GLN A 272 -25.54 -3.28 -1.79
N THR A 273 -26.03 -3.54 -3.01
CA THR A 273 -25.20 -3.68 -4.21
C THR A 273 -24.47 -2.38 -4.54
N GLN A 274 -25.12 -1.23 -4.32
CA GLN A 274 -24.54 0.09 -4.50
C GLN A 274 -23.35 0.30 -3.57
N ILE A 275 -23.49 -0.04 -2.28
CA ILE A 275 -22.38 0.04 -1.33
C ILE A 275 -21.27 -0.93 -1.75
N ASN A 276 -21.57 -2.20 -2.03
CA ASN A 276 -20.58 -3.19 -2.43
C ASN A 276 -19.82 -2.78 -3.71
N MET A 277 -20.52 -2.23 -4.71
CA MET A 277 -19.91 -1.78 -5.96
C MET A 277 -19.00 -0.56 -5.75
N ALA A 278 -19.43 0.41 -4.92
CA ALA A 278 -18.58 1.52 -4.54
C ALA A 278 -17.32 1.04 -3.80
N LEU A 279 -17.49 0.12 -2.84
CA LEU A 279 -16.37 -0.46 -2.10
C LEU A 279 -15.40 -1.16 -3.04
N PHE A 280 -15.89 -1.96 -3.99
CA PHE A 280 -15.03 -2.63 -4.97
C PHE A 280 -14.20 -1.63 -5.79
N ARG A 281 -14.82 -0.55 -6.28
CA ARG A 281 -14.11 0.51 -7.02
C ARG A 281 -13.05 1.22 -6.16
N ILE A 282 -13.35 1.46 -4.88
CA ILE A 282 -12.43 2.09 -3.93
C ILE A 282 -11.26 1.15 -3.59
N VAL A 283 -11.52 -0.14 -3.40
CA VAL A 283 -10.49 -1.17 -3.21
C VAL A 283 -9.58 -1.23 -4.42
N PHE A 284 -10.15 -1.30 -5.63
CA PHE A 284 -9.39 -1.35 -6.87
C PHE A 284 -8.51 -0.11 -7.03
N LEU A 285 -9.04 1.09 -6.77
CA LEU A 285 -8.25 2.33 -6.76
C LEU A 285 -7.06 2.24 -5.80
N ARG A 286 -7.30 1.87 -4.54
CA ARG A 286 -6.25 1.82 -3.51
C ARG A 286 -5.17 0.81 -3.85
N LEU A 287 -5.54 -0.41 -4.25
CA LEU A 287 -4.58 -1.43 -4.69
C LEU A 287 -3.85 -1.01 -5.96
N SER A 288 -4.55 -0.41 -6.93
CA SER A 288 -3.93 0.11 -8.15
C SER A 288 -2.89 1.19 -7.83
N SER A 289 -3.15 2.11 -6.89
CA SER A 289 -2.20 3.16 -6.52
C SER A 289 -0.87 2.59 -5.98
N VAL A 290 -0.93 1.52 -5.17
CA VAL A 290 0.26 0.80 -4.70
C VAL A 290 0.95 0.10 -5.88
N PHE A 291 0.19 -0.56 -6.75
CA PHE A 291 0.74 -1.23 -7.92
C PHE A 291 1.44 -0.25 -8.88
N VAL A 292 0.88 0.94 -9.11
CA VAL A 292 1.52 1.98 -9.93
C VAL A 292 2.82 2.43 -9.31
N LEU A 293 2.83 2.71 -8.00
CA LEU A 293 4.04 3.09 -7.28
C LEU A 293 5.13 2.01 -7.42
N VAL A 294 4.79 0.75 -7.18
CA VAL A 294 5.76 -0.36 -7.27
C VAL A 294 6.22 -0.58 -8.71
N SER A 295 5.34 -0.55 -9.70
CA SER A 295 5.70 -0.76 -11.11
C SER A 295 6.53 0.38 -11.68
N THR A 296 6.22 1.64 -11.34
CA THR A 296 7.04 2.80 -11.73
C THR A 296 8.41 2.75 -11.09
N LEU A 297 8.49 2.43 -9.79
CA LEU A 297 9.77 2.19 -9.13
C LEU A 297 10.53 1.06 -9.83
N HIS A 298 9.90 -0.07 -10.12
CA HIS A 298 10.53 -1.20 -10.79
C HIS A 298 11.07 -0.85 -12.21
N GLN A 299 10.32 -0.09 -13.01
CA GLN A 299 10.79 0.39 -14.31
C GLN A 299 12.02 1.30 -14.15
N GLN A 300 12.02 2.15 -13.13
CA GLN A 300 13.17 2.99 -12.82
C GLN A 300 14.35 2.15 -12.32
N LEU A 301 14.12 1.02 -11.65
CA LEU A 301 15.18 0.13 -11.14
C LEU A 301 15.85 -0.70 -12.24
N THR A 302 15.10 -1.10 -13.26
CA THR A 302 15.56 -1.99 -14.32
C THR A 302 16.10 -1.26 -15.56
N CYS A 303 16.07 0.07 -15.57
CA CYS A 303 16.53 0.87 -16.69
C CYS A 303 18.03 0.68 -16.99
N GLN A 304 18.43 1.11 -18.20
CA GLN A 304 19.82 1.14 -18.67
C GLN A 304 20.08 2.49 -19.38
N PRO A 305 21.34 2.98 -19.47
CA PRO A 305 22.59 2.40 -18.94
C PRO A 305 22.83 2.66 -17.44
N ARG A 306 23.48 1.69 -16.78
CA ARG A 306 23.88 1.72 -15.36
C ARG A 306 25.41 1.68 -15.24
N ASP A 307 25.95 2.26 -14.17
CA ASP A 307 27.37 2.19 -13.84
C ASP A 307 27.74 0.90 -13.10
N MET A 308 29.02 0.75 -12.76
CA MET A 308 29.55 -0.40 -12.02
C MET A 308 28.92 -0.60 -10.62
N CYS A 309 28.27 0.42 -10.07
CA CYS A 309 27.55 0.40 -8.81
C CYS A 309 26.03 0.25 -8.98
N ASN A 310 25.56 -0.08 -10.19
CA ASN A 310 24.15 -0.16 -10.58
C ASN A 310 23.38 1.17 -10.48
N ALA A 311 24.09 2.29 -10.40
CA ALA A 311 23.49 3.63 -10.43
C ALA A 311 23.31 4.12 -11.87
N GLY A 312 22.27 4.91 -12.10
CA GLY A 312 21.89 5.34 -13.44
C GLY A 312 22.78 6.47 -13.94
N ILE A 313 23.31 6.35 -15.16
CA ILE A 313 24.25 7.33 -15.72
C ILE A 313 23.52 8.36 -16.61
N SER A 314 22.34 8.00 -17.11
CA SER A 314 21.63 8.75 -18.16
C SER A 314 20.50 9.61 -17.59
N ALA A 315 20.14 10.70 -18.29
CA ALA A 315 18.97 11.50 -17.92
C ALA A 315 17.65 10.71 -17.99
N ALA A 316 17.61 9.61 -18.74
CA ALA A 316 16.47 8.70 -18.86
C ALA A 316 16.51 7.53 -17.84
N CYS A 317 17.67 7.24 -17.25
CA CYS A 317 17.84 6.17 -16.26
C CYS A 317 18.51 6.71 -15.00
N ARG A 318 17.72 6.89 -13.94
CA ARG A 318 18.14 7.55 -12.68
C ARG A 318 18.01 6.61 -11.48
N THR A 319 18.56 5.40 -11.56
CA THR A 319 18.59 4.51 -10.40
C THR A 319 19.42 5.12 -9.27
N PRO A 320 18.90 5.13 -8.03
CA PRO A 320 19.70 5.51 -6.87
C PRO A 320 20.80 4.47 -6.61
N LEU A 321 21.92 4.89 -5.99
CA LEU A 321 23.00 3.98 -5.58
C LEU A 321 22.52 2.84 -4.65
N CYS A 322 21.49 3.15 -3.86
CA CYS A 322 20.91 2.29 -2.84
C CYS A 322 19.41 2.23 -3.00
N TRP A 323 18.97 1.32 -3.86
CA TRP A 323 17.58 1.29 -4.25
C TRP A 323 16.65 0.71 -3.18
N GLU A 324 17.11 -0.26 -2.40
CA GLU A 324 16.31 -0.89 -1.35
C GLU A 324 15.91 0.15 -0.30
N THR A 325 16.88 0.98 0.12
CA THR A 325 16.64 2.10 1.03
C THR A 325 15.72 3.14 0.41
N TYR A 326 15.90 3.47 -0.87
CA TYR A 326 15.05 4.44 -1.58
C TYR A 326 13.58 3.98 -1.65
N VAL A 327 13.33 2.70 -1.96
CA VAL A 327 11.97 2.13 -1.95
C VAL A 327 11.38 2.20 -0.53
N GLY A 328 12.17 1.88 0.49
CA GLY A 328 11.78 2.04 1.89
C GLY A 328 11.39 3.47 2.23
N GLN A 329 12.17 4.47 1.78
CA GLN A 329 11.88 5.89 1.99
C GLN A 329 10.57 6.32 1.32
N GLN A 330 10.29 5.86 0.10
CA GLN A 330 9.04 6.19 -0.59
C GLN A 330 7.81 5.63 0.14
N ILE A 331 7.89 4.38 0.60
CA ILE A 331 6.81 3.75 1.38
C ILE A 331 6.65 4.44 2.74
N TYR A 332 7.76 4.76 3.41
CA TYR A 332 7.75 5.48 4.68
C TYR A 332 7.08 6.86 4.52
N LYS A 333 7.51 7.66 3.54
CA LYS A 333 6.92 8.98 3.23
C LYS A 333 5.43 8.88 2.97
N LEU A 334 4.98 7.85 2.24
CA LEU A 334 3.55 7.62 1.99
C LEU A 334 2.78 7.30 3.29
N VAL A 335 3.30 6.41 4.14
CA VAL A 335 2.67 6.04 5.44
C VAL A 335 2.52 7.24 6.36
N ILE A 336 3.55 8.10 6.41
CA ILE A 336 3.59 9.33 7.21
C ILE A 336 2.68 10.41 6.63
N THR A 337 2.70 10.60 5.30
CA THR A 337 1.83 11.57 4.61
C THR A 337 0.36 11.24 4.84
N ASP A 338 -0.03 9.97 4.71
CA ASP A 338 -1.39 9.51 5.01
C ASP A 338 -1.82 9.83 6.45
N PHE A 339 -0.90 9.66 7.41
CA PHE A 339 -1.17 9.95 8.81
C PHE A 339 -1.41 11.44 9.04
N PHE A 340 -0.54 12.30 8.50
CA PHE A 340 -0.67 13.74 8.62
C PHE A 340 -1.90 14.30 7.89
N VAL A 341 -2.16 13.83 6.66
CA VAL A 341 -3.34 14.25 5.89
C VAL A 341 -4.62 13.86 6.64
N TYR A 342 -4.68 12.68 7.25
CA TYR A 342 -5.82 12.30 8.08
C TYR A 342 -6.02 13.25 9.27
N ILE A 343 -4.96 13.58 10.01
CA ILE A 343 -5.02 14.54 11.11
C ILE A 343 -5.48 15.92 10.61
N LEU A 344 -4.95 16.36 9.47
CA LEU A 344 -5.30 17.65 8.88
C LEU A 344 -6.78 17.71 8.52
N ILE A 345 -7.33 16.66 7.92
CA ILE A 345 -8.77 16.57 7.61
C ILE A 345 -9.59 16.59 8.89
N PHE A 346 -9.17 15.85 9.92
CA PHE A 346 -9.88 15.84 11.19
C PHE A 346 -9.96 17.26 11.80
N ILE A 347 -8.84 17.99 11.83
CA ILE A 347 -8.75 19.32 12.44
C ILE A 347 -9.39 20.40 11.56
N CYS A 348 -9.14 20.38 10.25
CA CYS A 348 -9.51 21.47 9.34
C CYS A 348 -10.87 21.27 8.67
N TYR A 349 -11.39 20.04 8.61
CA TYR A 349 -12.65 19.73 7.96
C TYR A 349 -13.68 19.14 8.92
N ASP A 350 -13.38 18.04 9.62
CA ASP A 350 -14.38 17.34 10.44
C ASP A 350 -14.85 18.20 11.64
N ILE A 351 -13.91 18.79 12.41
CA ILE A 351 -14.25 19.65 13.56
C ILE A 351 -15.00 20.93 13.12
N PRO A 352 -14.52 21.71 12.15
CA PRO A 352 -15.21 22.95 11.75
C PRO A 352 -16.57 22.67 11.13
N ARG A 353 -16.71 21.58 10.36
CA ARG A 353 -18.00 21.16 9.80
C ARG A 353 -19.04 20.95 10.90
N ASP A 354 -18.73 20.20 11.95
CA ASP A 354 -19.68 19.97 13.04
C ASP A 354 -19.99 21.25 13.83
N LEU A 355 -18.98 22.09 14.08
CA LEU A 355 -19.17 23.37 14.78
C LEU A 355 -20.09 24.32 14.01
N ILE A 356 -19.90 24.44 12.70
CA ILE A 356 -20.73 25.29 11.82
C ILE A 356 -22.17 24.75 11.77
N VAL A 357 -22.36 23.44 11.59
CA VAL A 357 -23.68 22.82 11.53
C VAL A 357 -24.44 22.93 12.87
N ARG A 358 -23.74 23.01 14.00
CA ARG A 358 -24.35 23.25 15.31
C ARG A 358 -24.72 24.70 15.55
N SER A 359 -23.81 25.61 15.18
CA SER A 359 -23.91 27.02 15.55
C SER A 359 -24.79 27.83 14.59
N CYS A 360 -24.81 27.47 13.31
CA CYS A 360 -25.58 28.16 12.27
C CYS A 360 -26.68 27.23 11.73
N LYS A 361 -27.95 27.65 11.84
CA LYS A 361 -29.09 26.95 11.22
C LYS A 361 -29.52 27.67 9.94
N ASN A 362 -28.80 27.39 8.86
CA ASN A 362 -29.13 27.86 7.51
C ASN A 362 -29.54 26.67 6.62
N LYS A 363 -30.28 26.92 5.53
CA LYS A 363 -30.61 25.87 4.54
C LYS A 363 -29.36 25.17 3.97
N VAL A 364 -28.25 25.91 3.86
CA VAL A 364 -26.95 25.37 3.40
C VAL A 364 -26.34 24.42 4.44
N THR A 365 -26.37 24.76 5.73
CA THR A 365 -25.84 23.90 6.80
C THR A 365 -26.72 22.66 7.00
N GLU A 366 -28.01 22.76 6.71
CA GLU A 366 -28.94 21.64 6.68
C GLU A 366 -28.66 20.68 5.50
N LEU A 367 -28.24 21.21 4.34
CA LEU A 367 -27.81 20.40 3.19
C LEU A 367 -26.47 19.68 3.44
N VAL A 368 -25.48 20.37 4.02
CA VAL A 368 -24.17 19.75 4.33
C VAL A 368 -24.31 18.67 5.40
N GLY A 369 -25.16 18.91 6.40
CA GLY A 369 -25.44 17.98 7.48
C GLY A 369 -24.21 17.59 8.31
N ARG A 370 -24.47 16.83 9.38
CA ARG A 370 -23.38 16.24 10.18
C ARG A 370 -22.76 15.05 9.47
N GLN A 371 -21.52 14.77 9.81
CA GLN A 371 -20.79 13.63 9.29
C GLN A 371 -21.44 12.32 9.76
N VAL A 372 -21.60 11.38 8.84
CA VAL A 372 -22.00 10.00 9.12
C VAL A 372 -20.73 9.16 9.15
N PHE A 373 -20.59 8.32 10.18
CA PHE A 373 -19.43 7.42 10.26
C PHE A 373 -19.61 6.25 9.30
N ASP A 374 -18.88 6.30 8.19
CA ASP A 374 -18.87 5.25 7.16
C ASP A 374 -17.84 4.16 7.50
N LEU A 375 -18.30 3.14 8.22
CA LEU A 375 -17.47 2.02 8.68
C LEU A 375 -16.69 1.34 7.54
N PRO A 376 -17.32 0.92 6.42
CA PRO A 376 -16.60 0.31 5.30
C PRO A 376 -15.39 1.09 4.79
N ASN A 377 -15.53 2.41 4.58
CA ASN A 377 -14.42 3.23 4.09
C ASN A 377 -13.26 3.32 5.07
N GLN A 378 -13.56 3.30 6.37
CA GLN A 378 -12.57 3.28 7.44
C GLN A 378 -11.84 1.94 7.54
N VAL A 379 -12.55 0.83 7.37
CA VAL A 379 -11.94 -0.52 7.32
C VAL A 379 -11.05 -0.66 6.08
N LEU A 380 -11.51 -0.20 4.91
CA LEU A 380 -10.69 -0.21 3.71
C LEU A 380 -9.41 0.63 3.86
N SER A 381 -9.44 1.69 4.66
CA SER A 381 -8.26 2.53 4.91
C SER A 381 -7.26 1.81 5.82
N LEU A 382 -7.77 1.02 6.76
CA LEU A 382 -6.97 0.12 7.57
C LEU A 382 -6.29 -0.96 6.72
N VAL A 383 -7.04 -1.63 5.85
CA VAL A 383 -6.50 -2.65 4.92
C VAL A 383 -5.38 -2.07 4.07
N TYR A 384 -5.60 -0.89 3.45
CA TYR A 384 -4.57 -0.20 2.68
C TYR A 384 -3.31 0.10 3.50
N SER A 385 -3.45 0.61 4.73
CA SER A 385 -2.30 0.88 5.60
C SER A 385 -1.58 -0.39 6.04
N GLN A 386 -2.28 -1.53 6.17
CA GLN A 386 -1.68 -2.84 6.43
C GLN A 386 -0.91 -3.34 5.19
N THR A 387 -1.46 -3.18 3.99
CA THR A 387 -0.77 -3.49 2.73
C THR A 387 0.52 -2.70 2.58
N LEU A 388 0.52 -1.40 2.89
CA LEU A 388 1.75 -0.58 2.88
C LEU A 388 2.77 -1.05 3.93
N CYS A 389 2.30 -1.46 5.11
CA CYS A 389 3.17 -2.01 6.15
C CYS A 389 3.88 -3.29 5.69
N TRP A 390 3.13 -4.22 5.09
CA TRP A 390 3.70 -5.47 4.56
C TRP A 390 4.60 -5.23 3.35
N LEU A 391 4.26 -4.27 2.49
CA LEU A 391 5.13 -3.89 1.38
C LEU A 391 6.43 -3.27 1.89
N GLY A 392 6.37 -2.46 2.94
CA GLY A 392 7.52 -1.73 3.46
C GLY A 392 8.41 -2.53 4.41
N ILE A 393 7.94 -3.58 5.09
CA ILE A 393 8.71 -4.30 6.11
C ILE A 393 10.06 -4.85 5.61
N PHE A 394 10.15 -5.24 4.34
CA PHE A 394 11.39 -5.72 3.73
C PHE A 394 12.43 -4.60 3.56
N TYR A 395 11.99 -3.40 3.16
CA TYR A 395 12.86 -2.26 2.88
C TYR A 395 13.11 -1.38 4.11
N SER A 396 12.14 -1.36 5.02
CA SER A 396 12.13 -0.60 6.27
C SER A 396 11.64 -1.48 7.42
N PRO A 397 12.54 -2.23 8.09
CA PRO A 397 12.17 -3.24 9.09
C PRO A 397 11.47 -2.68 10.34
N VAL A 398 11.70 -1.41 10.67
CA VAL A 398 11.07 -0.73 11.82
C VAL A 398 9.71 -0.11 11.46
N LEU A 399 9.32 -0.12 10.18
CA LEU A 399 8.02 0.40 9.73
C LEU A 399 6.81 -0.20 10.48
N PRO A 400 6.76 -1.50 10.84
CA PRO A 400 5.68 -2.05 11.66
C PRO A 400 5.53 -1.37 13.03
N ALA A 401 6.62 -0.94 13.67
CA ALA A 401 6.53 -0.20 14.93
C ALA A 401 5.91 1.19 14.70
N VAL A 402 6.28 1.86 13.62
CA VAL A 402 5.69 3.14 13.20
C VAL A 402 4.19 3.00 12.92
N THR A 403 3.77 1.91 12.25
CA THR A 403 2.35 1.67 11.96
C THR A 403 1.53 1.33 13.20
N VAL A 404 2.11 0.62 14.18
CA VAL A 404 1.46 0.40 15.49
C VAL A 404 1.19 1.71 16.21
N ILE A 405 2.19 2.60 16.28
CA ILE A 405 2.04 3.94 16.88
C ILE A 405 0.96 4.73 16.13
N LYS A 406 1.02 4.74 14.79
CA LYS A 406 0.03 5.37 13.91
C LYS A 406 -1.38 4.87 14.22
N PHE A 407 -1.60 3.55 14.30
CA PHE A 407 -2.91 2.98 14.58
C PHE A 407 -3.41 3.30 15.99
N GLY A 408 -2.53 3.33 16.99
CA GLY A 408 -2.86 3.78 18.34
C GLY A 408 -3.43 5.20 18.34
N ILE A 409 -2.74 6.14 17.70
CA ILE A 409 -3.19 7.55 17.62
C ILE A 409 -4.49 7.65 16.82
N LEU A 410 -4.56 7.02 15.64
CA LEU A 410 -5.75 7.05 14.78
C LEU A 410 -6.98 6.46 15.47
N PHE A 411 -6.81 5.43 16.31
CA PHE A 411 -7.90 4.86 17.09
C PHE A 411 -8.55 5.90 18.00
N TYR A 412 -7.76 6.64 18.78
CA TYR A 412 -8.30 7.67 19.68
C TYR A 412 -8.95 8.83 18.94
N ILE A 413 -8.36 9.26 17.81
CA ILE A 413 -8.95 10.31 16.96
C ILE A 413 -10.30 9.82 16.40
N LYS A 414 -10.35 8.63 15.81
CA LYS A 414 -11.60 8.03 15.28
C LYS A 414 -12.64 7.82 16.37
N LYS A 415 -12.24 7.37 17.56
CA LYS A 415 -13.14 7.24 18.71
C LYS A 415 -13.78 8.57 19.08
N ARG A 416 -13.01 9.65 19.15
CA ARG A 416 -13.55 11.00 19.42
C ARG A 416 -14.46 11.48 18.29
N LEU A 417 -14.07 11.27 17.02
CA LEU A 417 -14.87 11.59 15.85
C LEU A 417 -16.26 10.94 15.92
N VAL A 418 -16.31 9.65 16.25
CA VAL A 418 -17.57 8.88 16.33
C VAL A 418 -18.43 9.33 17.50
N LEU A 419 -17.85 9.48 18.70
CA LEU A 419 -18.62 9.75 19.91
C LEU A 419 -19.13 11.19 20.01
N HIS A 420 -18.40 12.17 19.48
CA HIS A 420 -18.72 13.58 19.66
C HIS A 420 -19.21 14.29 18.39
N PHE A 421 -18.69 13.93 17.22
CA PHE A 421 -18.87 14.72 15.98
C PHE A 421 -19.75 14.01 14.93
N SER A 422 -19.94 12.69 15.05
CA SER A 422 -20.70 11.90 14.07
C SER A 422 -22.14 11.61 14.51
N ILE A 423 -23.02 11.41 13.53
CA ILE A 423 -24.38 10.88 13.74
C ILE A 423 -24.47 9.42 13.31
N PRO A 424 -25.36 8.62 13.93
CA PRO A 424 -25.57 7.23 13.53
C PRO A 424 -26.07 7.15 12.09
N PRO A 425 -25.60 6.18 11.29
CA PRO A 425 -26.03 6.02 9.91
C PRO A 425 -27.54 5.71 9.82
N PRO A 426 -28.25 6.23 8.81
CA PRO A 426 -29.70 6.08 8.67
C PRO A 426 -30.12 4.64 8.33
N VAL A 427 -29.23 3.87 7.70
CA VAL A 427 -29.44 2.46 7.39
C VAL A 427 -28.53 1.64 8.30
N PRO A 428 -29.07 0.77 9.18
CA PRO A 428 -28.25 -0.13 9.98
C PRO A 428 -27.51 -1.09 9.04
N TYR A 429 -26.18 -1.11 9.14
CA TYR A 429 -25.33 -1.96 8.32
C TYR A 429 -25.40 -3.40 8.86
N LYS A 430 -25.66 -4.39 8.00
CA LYS A 430 -25.50 -5.80 8.37
C LYS A 430 -24.00 -6.11 8.47
N ALA A 431 -23.45 -6.00 9.67
CA ALA A 431 -22.02 -6.14 9.95
C ALA A 431 -21.44 -7.52 9.56
N SER A 432 -22.22 -8.60 9.64
CA SER A 432 -21.73 -9.97 9.41
C SER A 432 -21.29 -10.25 7.97
N ARG A 433 -22.10 -9.91 6.96
CA ARG A 433 -21.78 -10.18 5.53
C ARG A 433 -20.57 -9.38 5.03
N THR A 434 -20.24 -8.27 5.69
CA THR A 434 -19.21 -7.34 5.23
C THR A 434 -17.86 -7.60 5.86
N ASN A 435 -17.82 -8.17 7.06
CA ASN A 435 -16.59 -8.68 7.67
C ASN A 435 -15.89 -9.70 6.77
N ALA A 436 -16.61 -10.69 6.22
CA ALA A 436 -16.01 -11.69 5.32
C ALA A 436 -15.41 -11.07 4.05
N ILE A 437 -16.07 -10.08 3.46
CA ILE A 437 -15.57 -9.36 2.28
C ILE A 437 -14.26 -8.63 2.61
N PHE A 438 -14.19 -7.93 3.75
CA PHE A 438 -12.96 -7.25 4.15
C PHE A 438 -11.80 -8.21 4.42
N MET A 439 -12.05 -9.37 5.01
CA MET A 439 -11.03 -10.39 5.24
C MET A 439 -10.48 -10.97 3.94
N ILE A 440 -11.34 -11.22 2.94
CA ILE A 440 -10.91 -11.67 1.61
C ILE A 440 -10.06 -10.59 0.92
N ILE A 441 -10.46 -9.31 0.98
CA ILE A 441 -9.68 -8.20 0.42
C ILE A 441 -8.31 -8.09 1.09
N LEU A 442 -8.27 -8.23 2.42
CA LEU A 442 -7.03 -8.23 3.19
C LEU A 442 -6.10 -9.35 2.71
N LEU A 443 -6.61 -10.58 2.59
CA LEU A 443 -5.85 -11.73 2.14
C LEU A 443 -5.35 -11.56 0.70
N LEU A 444 -6.19 -11.07 -0.22
CA LEU A 444 -5.77 -10.75 -1.60
C LEU A 444 -4.63 -9.73 -1.63
N SER A 445 -4.71 -8.68 -0.80
CA SER A 445 -3.66 -7.65 -0.71
C SER A 445 -2.35 -8.21 -0.15
N PHE A 446 -2.43 -9.14 0.80
CA PHE A 446 -1.27 -9.81 1.38
C PHE A 446 -0.53 -10.67 0.36
N PHE A 447 -1.26 -11.51 -0.39
CA PHE A 447 -0.65 -12.32 -1.44
C PHE A 447 -0.06 -11.48 -2.58
N ALA A 448 -0.69 -10.35 -2.93
CA ALA A 448 -0.10 -9.42 -3.90
C ALA A 448 1.27 -8.89 -3.44
N VAL A 449 1.41 -8.57 -2.15
CA VAL A 449 2.68 -8.15 -1.56
C VAL A 449 3.70 -9.29 -1.53
N LEU A 450 3.29 -10.53 -1.24
CA LEU A 450 4.18 -11.70 -1.29
C LEU A 450 4.73 -11.95 -2.70
N ILE A 451 3.90 -11.77 -3.74
CA ILE A 451 4.35 -11.88 -5.13
C ILE A 451 5.41 -10.81 -5.43
N ILE A 452 5.18 -9.56 -5.01
CA ILE A 452 6.14 -8.47 -5.19
C ILE A 452 7.47 -8.77 -4.48
N HIS A 453 7.44 -9.21 -3.23
CA HIS A 453 8.63 -9.57 -2.48
C HIS A 453 9.35 -10.79 -3.07
N GLY A 454 8.61 -11.83 -3.44
CA GLY A 454 9.17 -13.01 -4.10
C GLY A 454 9.88 -12.66 -5.39
N TYR A 455 9.29 -11.79 -6.21
CA TYR A 455 9.93 -11.27 -7.42
C TYR A 455 11.16 -10.40 -7.09
N SER A 456 11.06 -9.49 -6.13
CA SER A 456 12.16 -8.62 -5.72
C SER A 456 13.37 -9.41 -5.21
N VAL A 457 13.15 -10.44 -4.40
CA VAL A 457 14.22 -11.23 -3.78
C VAL A 457 14.83 -12.23 -4.76
N SER A 458 14.09 -12.67 -5.79
CA SER A 458 14.55 -13.68 -6.76
C SER A 458 15.10 -13.12 -8.08
N SER A 459 14.69 -11.90 -8.47
CA SER A 459 14.93 -11.40 -9.83
C SER A 459 15.66 -10.05 -9.89
N ILE A 460 15.73 -9.29 -8.80
CA ILE A 460 16.38 -7.97 -8.77
C ILE A 460 17.75 -8.07 -8.08
N ASP A 461 18.78 -7.52 -8.72
CA ASP A 461 20.14 -7.51 -8.18
C ASP A 461 20.24 -6.62 -6.92
N PRO A 462 20.89 -7.08 -5.84
CA PRO A 462 21.09 -6.28 -4.65
C PRO A 462 22.07 -5.13 -4.90
N SER A 463 21.85 -3.97 -4.26
CA SER A 463 22.73 -2.80 -4.38
C SER A 463 24.14 -3.13 -3.87
N PRO A 464 25.20 -2.95 -4.69
CA PRO A 464 26.57 -3.24 -4.26
C PRO A 464 27.05 -2.39 -3.07
N GLY A 465 26.55 -1.16 -2.89
CA GLY A 465 27.08 -0.23 -1.89
C GLY A 465 26.51 -0.36 -0.46
N CYS A 466 25.24 -0.77 -0.31
CA CYS A 466 24.55 -0.73 0.98
C CYS A 466 23.77 -1.97 1.33
N SER A 467 23.44 -2.84 0.37
CA SER A 467 22.59 -4.00 0.65
C SER A 467 23.32 -4.96 1.60
N PRO A 468 22.62 -5.58 2.58
CA PRO A 468 23.21 -6.67 3.35
C PRO A 468 23.53 -7.87 2.45
N PHE A 469 22.86 -7.99 1.29
CA PHE A 469 23.06 -9.04 0.30
C PHE A 469 24.13 -8.72 -0.76
N ARG A 470 24.98 -7.71 -0.54
CA ARG A 470 25.87 -7.14 -1.59
C ARG A 470 26.92 -8.11 -2.16
N TYR A 471 27.18 -9.23 -1.51
CA TYR A 471 28.10 -10.27 -1.99
C TYR A 471 27.41 -11.37 -2.82
N GLU A 472 26.07 -11.38 -2.80
CA GLU A 472 25.25 -12.33 -3.54
C GLU A 472 24.86 -11.78 -4.91
N ASP A 473 24.66 -12.68 -5.87
CA ASP A 473 24.07 -12.32 -7.17
C ASP A 473 22.60 -11.95 -7.02
N VAL A 474 21.88 -12.72 -6.21
CA VAL A 474 20.46 -12.57 -5.95
C VAL A 474 20.25 -12.74 -4.45
N MET A 475 19.36 -11.94 -3.85
CA MET A 475 19.14 -11.95 -2.40
C MET A 475 18.75 -13.34 -1.87
N ILE A 476 18.01 -14.14 -2.66
CA ILE A 476 17.61 -15.49 -2.27
C ILE A 476 18.80 -16.44 -2.02
N ASN A 477 19.94 -16.23 -2.68
CA ASN A 477 21.11 -17.13 -2.60
C ASN A 477 21.76 -17.13 -1.22
N ALA A 478 21.53 -16.08 -0.42
CA ALA A 478 22.00 -16.03 0.97
C ALA A 478 21.49 -17.20 1.84
N ILE A 479 20.35 -17.83 1.49
CA ILE A 479 19.80 -18.99 2.19
C ILE A 479 20.54 -20.28 1.80
N PRO A 480 20.54 -20.72 0.54
CA PRO A 480 21.24 -21.93 0.13
C PRO A 480 22.74 -21.86 0.41
N ASP A 481 23.41 -20.72 0.23
CA ASP A 481 24.86 -20.63 0.40
C ASP A 481 25.28 -20.76 1.87
N ALA A 482 24.45 -20.27 2.79
CA ALA A 482 24.66 -20.50 4.23
C ALA A 482 24.24 -21.90 4.69
N MET A 483 23.32 -22.56 3.99
CA MET A 483 22.72 -23.85 4.39
C MET A 483 23.18 -25.05 3.55
N PHE A 484 24.07 -24.85 2.57
CA PHE A 484 24.51 -25.86 1.61
C PHE A 484 25.18 -27.07 2.27
N SER A 485 25.79 -26.86 3.45
CA SER A 485 26.43 -27.94 4.21
C SER A 485 25.48 -28.78 5.08
N GLN A 486 24.26 -28.29 5.36
CA GLN A 486 23.38 -28.91 6.36
C GLN A 486 22.20 -29.71 5.78
N SER A 487 21.52 -29.26 4.72
CA SER A 487 20.39 -30.04 4.16
C SER A 487 19.93 -29.60 2.75
N PRO A 488 20.18 -30.39 1.69
CA PRO A 488 19.78 -30.03 0.31
C PRO A 488 18.25 -29.97 0.10
N LYS A 489 17.47 -30.76 0.87
CA LYS A 489 16.00 -30.75 0.79
C LYS A 489 15.38 -29.44 1.26
N LEU A 490 15.99 -28.78 2.24
CA LEU A 490 15.50 -27.50 2.76
C LEU A 490 15.72 -26.39 1.73
N THR A 491 16.87 -26.41 1.06
CA THR A 491 17.19 -25.50 -0.05
C THR A 491 16.16 -25.61 -1.18
N GLU A 492 15.82 -26.83 -1.59
CA GLU A 492 14.81 -27.05 -2.63
C GLU A 492 13.42 -26.56 -2.19
N PHE A 493 13.06 -26.77 -0.93
CA PHE A 493 11.81 -26.29 -0.36
C PHE A 493 11.73 -24.75 -0.29
N VAL A 494 12.81 -24.09 0.11
CA VAL A 494 12.89 -22.62 0.16
C VAL A 494 12.76 -22.04 -1.25
N ASN A 495 13.49 -22.59 -2.22
CA ASN A 495 13.40 -22.18 -3.62
C ASN A 495 12.00 -22.39 -4.19
N PHE A 496 11.31 -23.46 -3.79
CA PHE A 496 9.91 -23.69 -4.16
C PHE A 496 8.96 -22.64 -3.56
N ILE A 497 9.10 -22.28 -2.28
CA ILE A 497 8.24 -21.26 -1.63
C ILE A 497 8.37 -19.90 -2.31
N PHE A 498 9.59 -19.47 -2.62
CA PHE A 498 9.83 -18.18 -3.27
C PHE A 498 9.62 -18.20 -4.78
N SER A 499 9.29 -19.37 -5.33
CA SER A 499 8.93 -19.48 -6.73
C SER A 499 7.56 -18.87 -7.00
N ALA A 500 7.42 -18.19 -8.14
CA ALA A 500 6.14 -17.66 -8.61
C ALA A 500 5.05 -18.76 -8.72
N PHE A 501 5.46 -20.03 -8.88
CA PHE A 501 4.57 -21.19 -8.96
C PHE A 501 3.75 -21.45 -7.69
N PHE A 502 4.21 -21.06 -6.50
CA PHE A 502 3.46 -21.27 -5.25
C PHE A 502 2.38 -20.20 -5.04
N PHE A 503 2.72 -18.93 -5.25
CA PHE A 503 1.80 -17.83 -4.96
C PHE A 503 0.74 -17.59 -6.04
N PHE A 504 1.04 -17.90 -7.30
CA PHE A 504 0.12 -17.62 -8.40
C PHE A 504 -1.19 -18.44 -8.34
N PRO A 505 -1.18 -19.76 -8.09
CA PRO A 505 -2.42 -20.52 -7.91
C PRO A 505 -3.21 -20.09 -6.67
N ALA A 506 -2.53 -19.77 -5.57
CA ALA A 506 -3.18 -19.29 -4.35
C ALA A 506 -3.90 -17.94 -4.59
N TYR A 507 -3.26 -17.03 -5.32
CA TYR A 507 -3.86 -15.75 -5.70
C TYR A 507 -5.10 -15.93 -6.59
N ILE A 508 -5.03 -16.83 -7.58
CA ILE A 508 -6.17 -17.16 -8.45
C ILE A 508 -7.31 -17.76 -7.62
N PHE A 509 -7.03 -18.73 -6.75
CA PHE A 509 -8.04 -19.35 -5.89
C PHE A 509 -8.74 -18.31 -5.02
N LEU A 510 -8.01 -17.36 -4.46
CA LEU A 510 -8.59 -16.27 -3.67
C LEU A 510 -9.39 -15.28 -4.51
N GLY A 511 -8.95 -14.98 -5.74
CA GLY A 511 -9.72 -14.19 -6.69
C GLY A 511 -11.05 -14.86 -7.04
N ILE A 512 -11.03 -16.17 -7.28
CA ILE A 512 -12.24 -16.98 -7.51
C ILE A 512 -13.12 -17.00 -6.27
N ALA A 513 -12.55 -17.20 -5.08
CA ALA A 513 -13.28 -17.13 -3.82
C ALA A 513 -13.96 -15.76 -3.68
N MET A 514 -13.24 -14.66 -3.90
CA MET A 514 -13.80 -13.30 -3.88
C MET A 514 -14.95 -13.14 -4.87
N TYR A 515 -14.81 -13.63 -6.11
CA TYR A 515 -15.88 -13.61 -7.11
C TYR A 515 -17.09 -14.45 -6.68
N TYR A 516 -16.86 -15.64 -6.12
CA TYR A 516 -17.91 -16.51 -5.59
C TYR A 516 -18.65 -15.85 -4.42
N TYR A 517 -17.94 -15.28 -3.46
CA TYR A 517 -18.55 -14.50 -2.37
C TYR A 517 -19.27 -13.27 -2.89
N TRP A 518 -18.74 -12.59 -3.90
CA TRP A 518 -19.38 -11.44 -4.50
C TRP A 518 -20.68 -11.82 -5.19
N THR A 519 -20.68 -12.83 -6.06
CA THR A 519 -21.90 -13.35 -6.71
C THR A 519 -22.93 -13.79 -5.68
N ILE A 520 -22.51 -14.41 -4.57
CA ILE A 520 -23.39 -14.75 -3.44
C ILE A 520 -23.87 -13.54 -2.64
N SER A 521 -23.10 -12.46 -2.59
CA SER A 521 -23.51 -11.21 -1.91
C SER A 521 -24.49 -10.38 -2.74
N VAL A 522 -24.41 -10.52 -4.07
CA VAL A 522 -25.19 -9.78 -5.07
C VAL A 522 -26.48 -10.51 -5.45
N THR A 523 -26.52 -11.84 -5.33
CA THR A 523 -27.74 -12.66 -5.40
C THR A 523 -28.46 -12.68 -4.05
#